data_AF-A0A7W0KJP2-F1
#
_entry.id   AF-A0A7W0KJP2-F1
#
_cell.length_a   1.000
_cell.length_b   1.000
_cell.length_c   1.000
_cell.angle_alpha   90.00
_cell.angle_beta   90.00
_cell.angle_gamma   90.00
#
_symmetry.space_group_name_H-M   'P 1'
#
loop_
_entity.id
_entity.type
_entity.pdbx_description
1 polymer ?
#
loop_
_entity_poly.entity_id
_entity_poly.type
_entity_poly.pdbx_seq_one_letter_code
_entity_poly.pdbx_strand_id
1 'polypeptide(L)'
;MLELGAGTGYWAALLARRGVDVVAYDVAPPPSLANAWFAGVQPWHHIHPGDERVVEKWAERSLLLVWPTRNETWASDAVDRYHAAGGHHVVFVGEGPGGRTGDSGFHARLGETAACIACTYGVADMACTCGIDAHWTRTFRTALPRWDGAETMLHVYEPARADERSSSRRRERRNR
;
A
#
# COMPACT_ATOMS: atom_id res chain seq x y z
N MET A 1 9.28 -0.68 -12.37
CA MET A 1 8.60 -0.58 -11.06
C MET A 1 8.15 0.86 -10.85
N LEU A 2 6.96 1.07 -10.29
CA LEU A 2 6.47 2.37 -9.84
C LEU A 2 6.56 2.41 -8.32
N GLU A 3 7.27 3.38 -7.73
CA GLU A 3 7.18 3.70 -6.31
C GLU A 3 6.26 4.91 -6.10
N LEU A 4 5.20 4.76 -5.29
CA LEU A 4 4.29 5.85 -4.93
C LEU A 4 4.45 6.19 -3.44
N GLY A 5 4.46 7.48 -3.11
CA GLY A 5 4.77 7.96 -1.76
C GLY A 5 6.26 7.77 -1.46
N ALA A 6 7.12 7.98 -2.46
CA ALA A 6 8.54 7.65 -2.40
C ALA A 6 9.34 8.51 -1.40
N GLY A 7 8.78 9.63 -0.93
CA GLY A 7 9.45 10.60 -0.09
C GLY A 7 10.78 11.05 -0.71
N THR A 8 11.89 10.72 -0.06
CA THR A 8 13.24 11.03 -0.57
C THR A 8 13.77 10.04 -1.60
N GLY A 9 13.06 8.95 -1.92
CA GLY A 9 13.45 7.98 -2.94
C GLY A 9 14.52 7.00 -2.51
N TYR A 10 14.64 6.70 -1.21
CA TYR A 10 15.65 5.76 -0.71
C TYR A 10 15.51 4.37 -1.34
N TRP A 11 14.29 3.83 -1.40
CA TRP A 11 14.04 2.51 -2.02
C TRP A 11 14.24 2.54 -3.53
N ALA A 12 13.72 3.54 -4.24
CA ALA A 12 14.01 3.75 -5.65
C ALA A 12 15.52 3.76 -5.94
N ALA A 13 16.32 4.47 -5.14
CA ALA A 13 17.77 4.50 -5.31
C ALA A 13 18.42 3.12 -5.11
N LEU A 14 17.99 2.36 -4.07
CA LEU A 14 18.52 1.02 -3.81
C LEU A 14 18.17 0.00 -4.89
N LEU A 15 16.97 0.11 -5.48
CA LEU A 15 16.48 -0.73 -6.56
C LEU A 15 17.15 -0.36 -7.89
N ALA A 16 17.26 0.94 -8.20
CA ALA A 16 17.96 1.44 -9.38
C ALA A 16 19.43 1.00 -9.39
N ARG A 17 20.12 1.04 -8.22
CA ARG A 17 21.49 0.52 -8.07
C ARG A 17 21.63 -0.98 -8.33
N ARG A 18 20.53 -1.73 -8.31
CA ARG A 18 20.46 -3.15 -8.66
C ARG A 18 19.97 -3.38 -10.10
N GLY A 19 19.84 -2.33 -10.90
CA GLY A 19 19.44 -2.40 -12.31
C GLY A 19 17.93 -2.45 -12.54
N VAL A 20 17.10 -2.18 -11.52
CA VAL A 20 15.65 -2.08 -11.71
C VAL A 20 15.31 -0.72 -12.35
N ASP A 21 14.51 -0.71 -13.41
CA ASP A 21 13.88 0.50 -13.93
C ASP A 21 12.80 0.96 -12.94
N VAL A 22 13.07 2.06 -12.23
CA VAL A 22 12.16 2.65 -11.24
C VAL A 22 11.73 4.03 -11.70
N VAL A 23 10.43 4.27 -11.62
CA VAL A 23 9.86 5.62 -11.63
C VAL A 23 9.23 5.88 -10.27
N ALA A 24 9.52 7.02 -9.66
CA ALA A 24 9.10 7.32 -8.30
C ALA A 24 8.28 8.62 -8.25
N TYR A 25 7.20 8.60 -7.48
CA TYR A 25 6.30 9.74 -7.28
C TYR A 25 6.06 10.01 -5.80
N ASP A 26 5.90 11.29 -5.47
CA ASP A 26 5.45 11.76 -4.17
C ASP A 26 4.55 13.00 -4.36
N VAL A 27 3.59 13.20 -3.46
CA VAL A 27 2.68 14.35 -3.52
C VAL A 27 3.41 15.67 -3.25
N ALA A 28 4.50 15.60 -2.47
CA ALA A 28 5.32 16.74 -2.11
C ALA A 28 6.81 16.36 -2.16
N PRO A 29 7.40 16.13 -3.36
CA PRO A 29 8.75 15.59 -3.51
C PRO A 29 9.81 16.57 -2.95
N PRO A 30 10.96 16.06 -2.46
CA PRO A 30 12.07 16.92 -2.05
C PRO A 30 12.57 17.77 -3.23
N PRO A 31 13.08 19.00 -2.98
CA PRO A 31 13.39 19.60 -1.68
C PRO A 31 12.20 20.34 -1.03
N SER A 32 10.94 19.91 -1.25
CA SER A 32 9.75 20.53 -0.67
C SER A 32 9.91 20.84 0.82
N LEU A 33 9.66 22.11 1.17
CA LEU A 33 9.61 22.58 2.56
C LEU A 33 8.25 22.30 3.21
N ALA A 34 7.25 21.92 2.43
CA ALA A 34 5.90 21.65 2.92
C ALA A 34 5.74 20.24 3.52
N ASN A 35 6.71 19.34 3.27
CA ASN A 35 6.66 17.97 3.78
C ASN A 35 7.52 17.80 5.03
N ALA A 36 6.88 17.74 6.20
CA ALA A 36 7.55 17.64 7.50
C ALA A 36 8.43 16.38 7.67
N TRP A 37 8.20 15.32 6.88
CA TRP A 37 8.94 14.07 6.99
C TRP A 37 10.39 14.17 6.48
N PHE A 38 10.65 15.09 5.54
CA PHE A 38 11.97 15.23 4.90
C PHE A 38 12.28 16.66 4.42
N ALA A 39 11.66 17.66 5.04
CA ALA A 39 11.89 19.06 4.70
C ALA A 39 13.40 19.39 4.67
N GLY A 40 13.86 19.94 3.55
CA GLY A 40 15.26 20.32 3.37
C GLY A 40 16.24 19.16 3.08
N VAL A 41 15.75 17.93 2.92
CA VAL A 41 16.59 16.76 2.56
C VAL A 41 16.65 16.63 1.03
N GLN A 42 17.85 16.36 0.50
CA GLN A 42 18.03 16.08 -0.93
C GLN A 42 17.52 14.68 -1.29
N PRO A 43 16.91 14.50 -2.47
CA PRO A 43 16.48 13.18 -2.92
C PRO A 43 17.65 12.21 -3.13
N TRP A 44 17.46 10.95 -2.79
CA TRP A 44 18.33 9.82 -3.16
C TRP A 44 18.09 9.37 -4.62
N HIS A 45 16.91 9.65 -5.17
CA HIS A 45 16.50 9.32 -6.52
C HIS A 45 15.63 10.43 -7.13
N HIS A 46 15.52 10.51 -8.45
CA HIS A 46 14.62 11.48 -9.05
C HIS A 46 13.15 11.15 -8.71
N ILE A 47 12.45 12.11 -8.09
CA ILE A 47 11.05 11.95 -7.67
C ILE A 47 10.19 12.93 -8.44
N HIS A 48 9.20 12.40 -9.14
CA HIS A 48 8.21 13.20 -9.84
C HIS A 48 7.11 13.66 -8.88
N PRO A 49 6.57 14.88 -9.04
CA PRO A 49 5.38 15.28 -8.31
C PRO A 49 4.17 14.51 -8.83
N GLY A 50 3.35 13.99 -7.91
CA GLY A 50 2.10 13.32 -8.24
C GLY A 50 1.45 12.64 -7.05
N ASP A 51 0.14 12.49 -7.12
CA ASP A 51 -0.66 11.76 -6.13
C ASP A 51 -1.00 10.34 -6.62
N GLU A 52 -1.90 9.64 -5.93
CA GLU A 52 -2.25 8.27 -6.23
C GLU A 52 -2.81 8.03 -7.63
N ARG A 53 -3.26 9.07 -8.35
CA ARG A 53 -3.79 8.94 -9.71
C ARG A 53 -2.72 8.54 -10.73
N VAL A 54 -1.43 8.74 -10.41
CA VAL A 54 -0.34 8.36 -11.31
C VAL A 54 -0.26 6.86 -11.56
N VAL A 55 -0.78 6.03 -10.66
CA VAL A 55 -0.76 4.56 -10.80
C VAL A 55 -1.51 4.09 -12.04
N GLU A 56 -2.52 4.84 -12.48
CA GLU A 56 -3.32 4.51 -13.68
C GLU A 56 -2.48 4.56 -14.95
N LYS A 57 -1.43 5.39 -14.97
CA LYS A 57 -0.51 5.54 -16.12
C LYS A 57 0.58 4.48 -16.20
N TRP A 58 0.79 3.75 -15.11
CA TRP A 58 1.89 2.81 -14.94
C TRP A 58 1.39 1.42 -14.52
N ALA A 59 0.16 1.07 -14.90
CA ALA A 59 -0.49 -0.17 -14.51
C ALA A 59 0.30 -1.42 -14.97
N GLU A 60 1.09 -1.30 -16.03
CA GLU A 60 1.95 -2.36 -16.55
C GLU A 60 3.19 -2.63 -15.68
N ARG A 61 3.56 -1.70 -14.79
CA ARG A 61 4.68 -1.85 -13.84
C ARG A 61 4.15 -2.37 -12.50
N SER A 62 4.95 -3.13 -11.77
CA SER A 62 4.67 -3.43 -10.35
C SER A 62 4.62 -2.14 -9.53
N LEU A 63 3.58 -1.99 -8.71
CA LEU A 63 3.42 -0.90 -7.75
C LEU A 63 4.15 -1.23 -6.45
N LEU A 64 5.00 -0.33 -5.98
CA LEU A 64 5.71 -0.38 -4.70
C LEU A 64 5.17 0.72 -3.78
N LEU A 65 4.75 0.31 -2.57
CA LEU A 65 4.32 1.18 -1.49
C LEU A 65 5.19 0.90 -0.27
N VAL A 66 5.95 1.88 0.17
CA VAL A 66 6.83 1.76 1.33
C VAL A 66 6.34 2.67 2.44
N TRP A 67 6.03 2.10 3.60
CA TRP A 67 5.60 2.84 4.79
C TRP A 67 4.51 3.88 4.48
N PRO A 68 3.43 3.51 3.77
CA PRO A 68 2.32 4.42 3.53
C PRO A 68 1.79 4.96 4.85
N THR A 69 1.45 6.26 4.90
CA THR A 69 0.99 6.91 6.12
C THR A 69 -0.28 6.24 6.66
N ARG A 70 -0.36 6.14 7.99
CA ARG A 70 -1.57 5.71 8.67
C ARG A 70 -2.60 6.83 8.66
N ASN A 71 -3.88 6.47 8.61
CA ASN A 71 -5.03 7.38 8.67
C ASN A 71 -5.18 8.33 7.46
N GLU A 72 -4.49 8.07 6.36
CA GLU A 72 -4.73 8.74 5.08
C GLU A 72 -5.17 7.72 4.05
N THR A 73 -6.03 8.12 3.11
CA THR A 73 -6.66 7.18 2.16
C THR A 73 -5.85 6.95 0.91
N TRP A 74 -4.81 7.74 0.63
CA TRP A 74 -4.11 7.71 -0.65
C TRP A 74 -3.57 6.32 -1.02
N ALA A 75 -3.13 5.52 -0.05
CA ALA A 75 -2.64 4.17 -0.30
C ALA A 75 -3.79 3.22 -0.68
N SER A 76 -4.94 3.37 -0.02
CA SER A 76 -6.17 2.66 -0.34
C SER A 76 -6.68 3.04 -1.74
N ASP A 77 -6.71 4.34 -2.03
CA ASP A 77 -7.14 4.88 -3.33
C ASP A 77 -6.19 4.45 -4.45
N ALA A 78 -4.87 4.39 -4.17
CA ALA A 78 -3.86 3.91 -5.10
C ALA A 78 -4.08 2.45 -5.51
N VAL A 79 -4.29 1.54 -4.54
CA VAL A 79 -4.45 0.11 -4.87
C VAL A 79 -5.77 -0.18 -5.59
N ASP A 80 -6.82 0.60 -5.36
CA ASP A 80 -8.07 0.53 -6.12
C ASP A 80 -7.89 0.98 -7.57
N ARG A 81 -7.31 2.18 -7.75
CA ARG A 81 -7.05 2.74 -9.09
C ARG A 81 -6.11 1.84 -9.89
N TYR A 82 -5.06 1.36 -9.24
CA TYR A 82 -4.09 0.45 -9.86
C TYR A 82 -4.76 -0.87 -10.27
N HIS A 83 -5.62 -1.44 -9.41
CA HIS A 83 -6.40 -2.63 -9.77
C HIS A 83 -7.33 -2.38 -10.96
N ALA A 84 -8.09 -1.28 -10.91
CA ALA A 84 -9.04 -0.90 -11.98
C ALA A 84 -8.34 -0.63 -13.31
N ALA A 85 -7.10 -0.14 -13.29
CA ALA A 85 -6.26 0.08 -14.47
C ALA A 85 -5.60 -1.21 -15.01
N GLY A 86 -5.83 -2.37 -14.38
CA GLY A 86 -5.29 -3.67 -14.82
C GLY A 86 -3.92 -4.01 -14.20
N GLY A 87 -3.55 -3.39 -13.08
CA GLY A 87 -2.33 -3.67 -12.36
C GLY A 87 -2.20 -5.13 -11.91
N HIS A 88 -0.97 -5.65 -11.93
CA HIS A 88 -0.70 -7.07 -11.71
C HIS A 88 0.05 -7.39 -10.40
N HIS A 89 0.82 -6.45 -9.85
CA HIS A 89 1.61 -6.73 -8.66
C HIS A 89 1.66 -5.50 -7.75
N VAL A 90 1.27 -5.70 -6.49
CA VAL A 90 1.50 -4.72 -5.42
C VAL A 90 2.58 -5.27 -4.50
N VAL A 91 3.63 -4.49 -4.28
CA VAL A 91 4.68 -4.73 -3.29
C VAL A 91 4.47 -3.72 -2.17
N PHE A 92 4.29 -4.20 -0.95
CA PHE A 92 4.06 -3.36 0.22
C PHE A 92 5.13 -3.66 1.27
N VAL A 93 5.80 -2.61 1.74
CA VAL A 93 6.77 -2.68 2.83
C VAL A 93 6.22 -1.91 4.01
N GLY A 94 5.86 -2.59 5.09
CA GLY A 94 5.25 -1.96 6.25
C GLY A 94 4.77 -2.96 7.30
N GLU A 95 3.92 -2.48 8.18
CA GLU A 95 3.24 -3.23 9.23
C GLU A 95 1.83 -3.66 8.77
N GLY A 96 1.33 -4.79 9.29
CA GLY A 96 0.00 -5.32 8.94
C GLY A 96 -1.17 -4.52 9.55
N PRO A 97 -2.41 -5.05 9.43
CA PRO A 97 -3.61 -4.41 9.96
C PRO A 97 -3.48 -4.01 11.43
N GLY A 98 -3.84 -2.77 11.76
CA GLY A 98 -3.71 -2.20 13.11
C GLY A 98 -2.33 -1.63 13.45
N GLY A 99 -1.34 -1.79 12.57
CA GLY A 99 -0.02 -1.19 12.70
C GLY A 99 0.04 0.29 12.33
N ARG A 100 1.26 0.77 12.06
CA ARG A 100 1.58 2.18 11.78
C ARG A 100 1.57 2.56 10.29
N THR A 101 1.25 1.62 9.40
CA THR A 101 1.31 1.86 7.95
C THR A 101 0.00 1.50 7.27
N GLY A 102 -0.48 2.38 6.39
CA GLY A 102 -1.76 2.23 5.71
C GLY A 102 -2.96 2.36 6.64
N ASP A 103 -4.09 2.80 6.09
CA ASP A 103 -5.35 2.86 6.81
C ASP A 103 -6.08 1.50 6.78
N SER A 104 -7.22 1.42 7.47
CA SER A 104 -8.00 0.17 7.50
C SER A 104 -8.55 -0.20 6.11
N GLY A 105 -8.88 0.81 5.28
CA GLY A 105 -9.36 0.60 3.92
C GLY A 105 -8.31 -0.05 3.03
N PHE A 106 -7.05 0.39 3.13
CA PHE A 106 -5.92 -0.18 2.41
C PHE A 106 -5.74 -1.67 2.73
N HIS A 107 -5.68 -2.01 4.02
CA HIS A 107 -5.50 -3.40 4.47
C HIS A 107 -6.67 -4.31 4.06
N ALA A 108 -7.91 -3.78 4.04
CA ALA A 108 -9.07 -4.52 3.57
C ALA A 108 -9.00 -4.84 2.07
N ARG A 109 -8.58 -3.88 1.24
CA ARG A 109 -8.39 -4.08 -0.21
C ARG A 109 -7.27 -5.06 -0.53
N LEU A 110 -6.24 -5.11 0.31
CA LEU A 110 -5.16 -6.11 0.22
C LEU A 110 -5.57 -7.52 0.67
N GLY A 111 -6.78 -7.69 1.22
CA GLY A 111 -7.26 -8.97 1.74
C GLY A 111 -6.60 -9.38 3.07
N GLU A 112 -6.01 -8.43 3.81
CA GLU A 112 -5.30 -8.68 5.05
C GLU A 112 -6.21 -8.65 6.29
N THR A 113 -7.45 -8.16 6.17
CA THR A 113 -8.43 -8.16 7.25
C THR A 113 -9.46 -9.27 7.07
N ALA A 114 -9.46 -10.24 7.99
CA ALA A 114 -10.46 -11.31 8.02
C ALA A 114 -11.85 -10.84 8.50
N ALA A 115 -11.89 -9.73 9.23
CA ALA A 115 -13.10 -9.07 9.71
C ALA A 115 -12.84 -7.56 9.90
N CYS A 116 -13.91 -6.75 9.89
CA CYS A 116 -13.81 -5.33 10.19
C CYS A 116 -13.41 -5.11 11.65
N ILE A 117 -12.20 -4.57 11.88
CA ILE A 117 -11.66 -4.30 13.23
C ILE A 117 -12.56 -3.32 13.99
N ALA A 118 -13.01 -2.24 13.33
CA ALA A 118 -13.88 -1.23 13.94
C ALA A 118 -15.17 -1.86 14.50
N CYS A 119 -15.84 -2.70 13.70
CA CYS A 119 -17.06 -3.39 14.13
C CYS A 119 -16.80 -4.50 15.15
N THR A 120 -15.70 -5.25 14.98
CA THR A 120 -15.37 -6.39 15.86
C THR A 120 -15.09 -5.93 17.29
N TYR A 121 -14.41 -4.79 17.45
CA TYR A 121 -13.99 -4.28 18.76
C TYR A 121 -14.74 -3.02 19.20
N GLY A 122 -15.69 -2.52 18.41
CA GLY A 122 -16.45 -1.31 18.74
C GLY A 122 -15.61 -0.03 18.76
N VAL A 123 -14.57 0.04 17.93
CA VAL A 123 -13.62 1.17 17.89
C VAL A 123 -14.19 2.28 17.00
N ALA A 124 -14.71 3.34 17.62
CA ALA A 124 -15.49 4.38 16.94
C ALA A 124 -14.65 5.32 16.04
N ASP A 125 -13.35 5.44 16.30
CA ASP A 125 -12.41 6.31 15.58
C ASP A 125 -11.69 5.59 14.41
N MET A 126 -11.99 4.31 14.18
CA MET A 126 -11.48 3.54 13.06
C MET A 126 -12.55 3.40 11.96
N ALA A 127 -12.15 3.59 10.71
CA ALA A 127 -13.06 3.44 9.57
C ALA A 127 -13.63 2.01 9.50
N CYS A 128 -14.94 1.90 9.29
CA CYS A 128 -15.59 0.64 9.00
C CYS A 128 -15.13 0.11 7.64
N THR A 129 -14.77 -1.16 7.58
CA THR A 129 -14.32 -1.84 6.34
C THR A 129 -15.29 -2.92 5.87
N CYS A 130 -16.46 -3.03 6.51
CA CYS A 130 -17.51 -3.95 6.07
C CYS A 130 -17.93 -3.63 4.62
N GLY A 131 -17.95 -4.66 3.76
CA GLY A 131 -18.35 -4.51 2.36
C GLY A 131 -17.26 -4.01 1.41
N ILE A 132 -16.04 -3.75 1.90
CA ILE A 132 -14.88 -3.52 1.03
C ILE A 132 -14.47 -4.87 0.42
N ASP A 133 -14.49 -4.95 -0.91
CA ASP A 133 -14.03 -6.14 -1.63
C ASP A 133 -12.49 -6.18 -1.62
N ALA A 134 -11.91 -7.34 -1.29
CA ALA A 134 -10.49 -7.56 -1.48
C ALA A 134 -10.18 -7.69 -2.99
N HIS A 135 -9.32 -6.79 -3.48
CA HIS A 135 -8.85 -6.78 -4.87
C HIS A 135 -7.61 -7.66 -5.06
N TRP A 136 -6.88 -7.91 -3.98
CA TRP A 136 -5.57 -8.53 -4.00
C TRP A 136 -5.50 -9.75 -3.05
N THR A 137 -4.65 -10.71 -3.40
CA THR A 137 -4.32 -11.88 -2.59
C THR A 137 -2.81 -11.92 -2.40
N ARG A 138 -2.35 -12.04 -1.15
CA ARG A 138 -0.93 -12.11 -0.84
C ARG A 138 -0.32 -13.42 -1.35
N THR A 139 0.72 -13.32 -2.18
CA THR A 139 1.43 -14.49 -2.72
C THR A 139 2.81 -14.68 -2.08
N PHE A 140 3.39 -13.63 -1.51
CA PHE A 140 4.69 -13.70 -0.82
C PHE A 140 4.77 -12.78 0.39
N ARG A 141 5.57 -13.18 1.39
CA ARG A 141 5.91 -12.37 2.56
C ARG A 141 7.30 -12.75 3.08
N THR A 142 8.11 -11.75 3.42
CA THR A 142 9.38 -11.94 4.12
C THR A 142 9.62 -10.83 5.15
N ALA A 143 10.36 -11.15 6.20
CA ALA A 143 10.81 -10.15 7.17
C ALA A 143 11.96 -9.33 6.57
N LEU A 144 11.98 -8.03 6.84
CA LEU A 144 13.18 -7.22 6.63
C LEU A 144 14.09 -7.30 7.86
N PRO A 145 15.43 -7.06 7.70
CA PRO A 145 16.33 -6.99 8.84
C PRO A 145 15.81 -6.01 9.89
N ARG A 146 15.75 -6.45 11.16
CA ARG A 146 15.12 -5.68 12.24
C ARG A 146 15.85 -4.35 12.48
N TRP A 147 15.09 -3.26 12.45
CA TRP A 147 15.43 -1.99 13.10
C TRP A 147 14.55 -1.88 14.35
N ASP A 148 15.12 -1.42 15.48
CA ASP A 148 14.55 -1.55 16.83
C ASP A 148 13.02 -1.40 16.93
N GLY A 149 12.32 -2.50 17.24
CA GLY A 149 10.92 -2.49 17.69
C GLY A 149 9.83 -2.43 16.60
N ALA A 150 10.15 -2.47 15.31
CA ALA A 150 9.15 -2.53 14.24
C ALA A 150 9.15 -3.90 13.53
N GLU A 151 7.99 -4.57 13.49
CA GLU A 151 7.77 -5.76 12.67
C GLU A 151 7.51 -5.36 11.20
N THR A 152 8.50 -4.72 10.58
CA THR A 152 8.40 -4.35 9.16
C THR A 152 8.59 -5.59 8.29
N MET A 153 7.62 -5.84 7.44
CA MET A 153 7.60 -6.96 6.50
C MET A 153 7.54 -6.43 5.07
N LEU A 154 8.08 -7.21 4.13
CA LEU A 154 7.80 -7.05 2.71
C LEU A 154 6.73 -8.06 2.31
N HIS A 155 5.73 -7.58 1.60
CA HIS A 155 4.60 -8.36 1.09
C HIS A 155 4.52 -8.19 -0.43
N VAL A 156 4.13 -9.25 -1.13
CA VAL A 156 3.76 -9.18 -2.56
C VAL A 156 2.36 -9.73 -2.72
N TYR A 157 1.56 -9.01 -3.49
CA TYR A 157 0.18 -9.36 -3.80
C TYR A 157 -0.05 -9.40 -5.30
N GLU A 158 -0.95 -10.29 -5.71
CA GLU A 158 -1.47 -10.43 -7.08
C GLU A 158 -2.99 -10.25 -7.06
N PRO A 159 -3.64 -9.95 -8.20
CA PRO A 159 -5.09 -9.79 -8.26
C PRO A 159 -5.82 -11.02 -7.71
N ALA A 160 -6.77 -10.80 -6.82
CA ALA A 160 -7.61 -11.86 -6.28
C ALA A 160 -8.37 -12.56 -7.40
N ARG A 161 -8.43 -13.89 -7.37
CA ARG A 161 -9.19 -14.67 -8.35
C ARG A 161 -10.68 -14.43 -8.17
N ALA A 162 -11.44 -14.50 -9.27
CA ALA A 162 -12.89 -14.27 -9.25
C ALA A 162 -13.65 -15.18 -8.26
N ASP A 163 -13.17 -16.42 -8.06
CA ASP A 163 -13.81 -17.39 -7.16
C ASP A 163 -13.64 -17.06 -5.67
N GLU A 164 -12.53 -16.43 -5.28
CA GLU A 164 -12.25 -16.06 -3.88
C GLU A 164 -13.23 -15.00 -3.37
N ARG A 165 -13.68 -14.09 -4.24
CA ARG A 165 -14.68 -13.04 -3.96
C ARG A 165 -16.06 -13.58 -3.56
N SER A 166 -16.40 -14.81 -3.98
CA SER A 166 -17.70 -15.43 -3.66
C SER A 166 -17.73 -16.06 -2.25
N SER A 167 -16.56 -16.46 -1.75
CA SER A 167 -16.42 -17.23 -0.51
C SER A 167 -16.58 -16.35 0.74
N SER A 168 -16.11 -15.10 0.70
CA SER A 168 -16.32 -14.09 1.74
C SER A 168 -17.81 -13.75 1.90
N ARG A 169 -18.50 -13.48 0.78
CA ARG A 169 -19.94 -13.18 0.75
C ARG A 169 -20.82 -14.35 1.21
N ARG A 170 -20.39 -15.60 1.00
CA ARG A 170 -21.10 -16.80 1.50
C ARG A 170 -20.93 -17.03 3.00
N ARG A 171 -19.78 -16.67 3.58
CA ARG A 171 -19.54 -16.79 5.03
C ARG A 171 -20.38 -15.80 5.84
N GLU A 172 -20.52 -14.56 5.38
CA GLU A 172 -21.34 -13.54 6.06
C GLU A 172 -22.84 -13.88 6.08
N ARG A 173 -23.35 -14.55 5.04
CA ARG A 173 -24.76 -14.98 4.97
C ARG A 173 -25.10 -16.18 5.84
N ARG A 174 -24.10 -16.95 6.29
CA ARG A 174 -24.32 -18.17 7.10
C ARG A 174 -24.35 -17.89 8.61
N ASN A 175 -23.93 -16.70 9.03
CA ASN A 175 -23.88 -16.26 10.43
C ASN A 175 -24.92 -15.17 10.76
N ARG A 176 -25.93 -14.98 9.92
CA ARG A 176 -27.15 -14.21 10.19
C ARG A 176 -28.33 -15.18 10.22
#